data_AF-A0A1Q3A4C4-F1
#
_entry.id   AF-A0A1Q3A4C4-F1
#
_cell.length_a   1.000
_cell.length_b   1.000
_cell.length_c   1.000
_cell.angle_alpha   90.00
_cell.angle_beta   90.00
_cell.angle_gamma   90.00
#
_symmetry.space_group_name_H-M   'P 1'
#
loop_
_entity.id
_entity.type
_entity.pdbx_description
1 polymer ?
#
loop_
_entity_poly.entity_id
_entity_poly.type
_entity_poly.pdbx_seq_one_letter_code
_entity_poly.pdbx_strand_id
1 'polypeptide(L)'
;MQKLYRNQQEFILNPSYASDYAFPVLPGSNTVSRNPLLELVKYLCHIMLLCKETILEVRSLRKTLLKIFEVREFDRSSEFTEPGSNLVISGLLCEYCFFMNNIDFCQGGTTHFSCAKCQRSFDYTLIQEHLIYKLLAEIDSYLTQDLRCSRCHKIRQDSMSPHCDCSGAWEGTISSEEVHKSCKIYKQVAQFFDFDLLLNALNDIYS
;
A
#
# COMPACT_ATOMS: atom_id res chain seq x y z
N MET A 1 -21.85 1.46 -20.59
CA MET A 1 -21.07 2.35 -19.71
C MET A 1 -21.64 3.76 -19.58
N GLN A 2 -21.99 4.49 -20.65
CA GLN A 2 -22.60 5.84 -20.52
C GLN A 2 -23.85 5.90 -19.64
N LYS A 3 -24.77 4.94 -19.79
CA LYS A 3 -25.96 4.83 -18.91
C LYS A 3 -25.60 4.60 -17.44
N LEU A 4 -24.56 3.80 -17.16
CA LEU A 4 -24.08 3.55 -15.80
C LEU A 4 -23.43 4.80 -15.19
N TYR A 5 -22.65 5.54 -15.98
CA TYR A 5 -22.02 6.79 -15.53
C TYR A 5 -23.06 7.86 -15.19
N ARG A 6 -24.09 8.02 -16.03
CA ARG A 6 -25.21 8.92 -15.74
C ARG A 6 -25.98 8.49 -14.49
N ASN A 7 -26.31 7.22 -14.37
CA ASN A 7 -26.99 6.68 -13.19
C ASN A 7 -26.15 6.94 -11.92
N GLN A 8 -24.83 6.71 -11.97
CA GLN A 8 -23.94 6.98 -10.84
C GLN A 8 -24.02 8.46 -10.41
N GLN A 9 -23.99 9.40 -11.34
CA GLN A 9 -24.10 10.84 -11.04
C GLN A 9 -25.46 11.19 -10.39
N GLU A 10 -26.54 10.55 -10.82
CA GLU A 10 -27.88 10.75 -10.26
C GLU A 10 -28.02 10.09 -8.87
N PHE A 11 -27.46 8.89 -8.66
CA PHE A 11 -27.57 8.16 -7.39
C PHE A 11 -26.63 8.68 -6.30
N ILE A 12 -25.44 9.19 -6.62
CA ILE A 12 -24.51 9.78 -5.63
C ILE A 12 -25.14 10.98 -4.90
N LEU A 13 -26.01 11.73 -5.57
CA LEU A 13 -26.71 12.88 -4.98
C LEU A 13 -27.77 12.46 -3.95
N ASN A 14 -28.24 11.21 -4.01
CA ASN A 14 -29.25 10.70 -3.10
C ASN A 14 -28.58 10.14 -1.83
N PRO A 15 -28.87 10.69 -0.62
CA PRO A 15 -28.23 10.27 0.63
C PRO A 15 -28.37 8.77 0.92
N SER A 16 -29.49 8.16 0.51
CA SER A 16 -29.75 6.74 0.72
C SER A 16 -28.85 5.80 -0.09
N TYR A 17 -28.30 6.27 -1.22
CA TYR A 17 -27.45 5.48 -2.11
C TYR A 17 -25.98 5.94 -2.08
N ALA A 18 -25.70 7.10 -1.50
CA ALA A 18 -24.35 7.65 -1.43
C ALA A 18 -23.37 6.71 -0.69
N SER A 19 -23.83 5.97 0.33
CA SER A 19 -23.03 4.97 1.05
C SER A 19 -22.53 3.84 0.15
N ASP A 20 -23.32 3.43 -0.84
CA ASP A 20 -23.00 2.30 -1.72
C ASP A 20 -21.87 2.64 -2.71
N TYR A 21 -21.66 3.93 -2.95
CA TYR A 21 -20.59 4.46 -3.80
C TYR A 21 -19.37 4.94 -2.99
N ALA A 22 -19.40 4.84 -1.66
CA ALA A 22 -18.27 5.18 -0.82
C ALA A 22 -17.18 4.09 -0.91
N PHE A 23 -15.92 4.50 -1.00
CA PHE A 23 -14.82 3.55 -0.95
C PHE A 23 -14.64 3.01 0.47
N PRO A 24 -14.29 1.73 0.63
CA PRO A 24 -13.99 1.19 1.94
C PRO A 24 -12.73 1.87 2.48
N VAL A 25 -12.82 2.40 3.69
CA VAL A 25 -11.67 2.94 4.42
C VAL A 25 -10.95 1.75 5.03
N LEU A 26 -9.93 1.25 4.34
CA LEU A 26 -9.06 0.21 4.83
C LEU A 26 -7.70 0.82 5.19
N PRO A 27 -7.02 0.31 6.22
CA PRO A 27 -5.65 0.75 6.50
C PRO A 27 -4.74 0.37 5.32
N GLY A 28 -3.81 1.26 4.97
CA GLY A 28 -2.96 1.11 3.79
C GLY A 28 -3.60 1.54 2.47
N SER A 29 -4.85 2.06 2.48
CA SER A 29 -5.45 2.61 1.27
C SER A 29 -4.72 3.88 0.84
N ASN A 30 -4.07 3.83 -0.33
CA ASN A 30 -3.33 4.96 -0.90
C ASN A 30 -4.15 5.74 -1.95
N THR A 31 -5.34 5.26 -2.29
CA THR A 31 -6.15 5.83 -3.35
C THR A 31 -6.89 7.08 -2.89
N VAL A 32 -6.40 8.22 -3.35
CA VAL A 32 -7.15 9.48 -3.38
C VAL A 32 -8.15 9.43 -4.55
N SER A 33 -9.10 8.50 -4.57
CA SER A 33 -10.03 8.36 -5.71
C SER A 33 -11.40 8.99 -5.47
N ARG A 34 -11.82 9.75 -6.49
CA ARG A 34 -13.00 10.62 -6.52
C ARG A 34 -14.20 9.98 -7.26
N ASN A 35 -13.98 8.92 -8.06
CA ASN A 35 -15.01 8.31 -8.93
C ASN A 35 -14.97 6.77 -8.93
N PRO A 36 -15.95 6.10 -8.30
CA PRO A 36 -16.03 4.63 -8.21
C PRO A 36 -16.00 3.87 -9.54
N LEU A 37 -16.75 4.33 -10.56
CA LEU A 37 -16.79 3.62 -11.85
C LEU A 37 -15.49 3.73 -12.64
N LEU A 38 -14.74 4.83 -12.47
CA LEU A 38 -13.44 4.96 -13.11
C LEU A 38 -12.46 3.94 -12.52
N GLU A 39 -12.47 3.78 -11.20
CA GLU A 39 -11.64 2.78 -10.52
C GLU A 39 -12.00 1.36 -10.96
N LEU A 40 -13.29 1.02 -11.03
CA LEU A 40 -13.77 -0.26 -11.56
C LEU A 40 -13.22 -0.56 -12.96
N VAL A 41 -13.26 0.43 -13.86
CA VAL A 41 -12.74 0.30 -15.22
C VAL A 41 -11.24 0.04 -15.22
N LYS A 42 -10.48 0.73 -14.36
CA LYS A 42 -9.04 0.48 -14.22
C LYS A 42 -8.77 -0.96 -13.78
N TYR A 43 -9.48 -1.47 -12.77
CA TYR A 43 -9.33 -2.87 -12.31
C TYR A 43 -9.63 -3.86 -13.43
N LEU A 44 -10.78 -3.72 -14.11
CA LEU A 44 -11.16 -4.64 -15.18
C LEU A 44 -10.16 -4.63 -16.32
N CYS A 45 -9.74 -3.45 -16.79
CA CYS A 45 -8.71 -3.33 -17.82
C CYS A 45 -7.37 -3.93 -17.35
N HIS A 46 -6.98 -3.72 -16.10
CA HIS A 46 -5.75 -4.29 -15.55
C HIS A 46 -5.80 -5.83 -15.50
N ILE A 47 -6.91 -6.41 -15.02
CA ILE A 47 -7.12 -7.87 -15.00
C ILE A 47 -7.07 -8.44 -16.41
N MET A 48 -7.72 -7.79 -17.38
CA MET A 48 -7.70 -8.24 -18.77
C MET A 48 -6.29 -8.15 -19.40
N LEU A 49 -5.48 -7.16 -19.00
CA LEU A 49 -4.08 -7.03 -19.46
C LEU A 49 -3.15 -8.13 -18.92
N LEU A 50 -3.55 -8.88 -17.90
CA LEU A 50 -2.80 -10.07 -17.45
C LEU A 50 -2.78 -11.16 -18.53
N CYS A 51 -3.78 -11.18 -19.42
CA CYS A 51 -3.79 -12.06 -20.57
C CYS A 51 -2.91 -11.50 -21.69
N LYS A 52 -1.87 -12.24 -22.07
CA LYS A 52 -0.90 -11.79 -23.09
C LYS A 52 -1.49 -11.74 -24.51
N GLU A 53 -2.57 -12.45 -24.76
CA GLU A 53 -3.16 -12.59 -26.10
C GLU A 53 -4.03 -11.39 -26.51
N THR A 54 -4.64 -10.69 -25.55
CA THR A 54 -5.65 -9.64 -25.82
C THR A 54 -5.15 -8.22 -25.58
N ILE A 55 -3.84 -8.01 -25.43
CA ILE A 55 -3.26 -6.72 -25.02
C ILE A 55 -3.71 -5.56 -25.93
N LEU A 56 -3.71 -5.74 -27.25
CA LEU A 56 -4.08 -4.67 -28.19
C LEU A 56 -5.57 -4.31 -28.12
N GLU A 57 -6.43 -5.31 -28.00
CA GLU A 57 -7.88 -5.12 -27.87
C GLU A 57 -8.22 -4.40 -26.56
N VAL A 58 -7.58 -4.81 -25.46
CA VAL A 58 -7.78 -4.18 -24.14
C VAL A 58 -7.27 -2.74 -24.12
N ARG A 59 -6.17 -2.43 -24.82
CA ARG A 59 -5.72 -1.03 -25.00
C ARG A 59 -6.74 -0.19 -25.77
N SER A 60 -7.33 -0.74 -26.83
CA SER A 60 -8.40 -0.08 -27.59
C SER A 60 -9.67 0.13 -26.76
N LEU A 61 -10.04 -0.87 -25.95
CA LEU A 61 -11.14 -0.80 -25.01
C LEU A 61 -10.90 0.29 -23.96
N ARG A 62 -9.72 0.30 -23.31
CA ARG A 62 -9.33 1.34 -22.33
C ARG A 62 -9.46 2.74 -22.92
N LYS A 63 -8.95 2.96 -24.13
CA LYS A 63 -9.06 4.23 -24.85
C LYS A 63 -10.52 4.66 -25.06
N THR A 64 -11.37 3.73 -25.47
CA THR A 64 -12.80 4.00 -25.68
C THR A 64 -13.52 4.30 -24.37
N LEU A 65 -13.18 3.58 -23.30
CA LEU A 65 -13.75 3.79 -21.97
C LEU A 65 -13.32 5.12 -21.36
N LEU A 66 -12.04 5.50 -21.42
CA LEU A 66 -11.55 6.77 -20.89
C LEU A 66 -12.19 7.98 -21.58
N LYS A 67 -12.49 7.88 -22.89
CA LYS A 67 -13.26 8.90 -23.61
C LYS A 67 -14.66 9.12 -23.04
N ILE A 68 -15.32 8.07 -22.54
CA ILE A 68 -16.66 8.18 -21.93
C ILE A 68 -16.60 8.97 -20.62
N PHE A 69 -15.49 8.87 -19.87
CA PHE A 69 -15.29 9.61 -18.63
C PHE A 69 -14.62 10.98 -18.83
N GLU A 70 -14.36 11.38 -20.08
CA GLU A 70 -13.66 12.63 -20.43
C GLU A 70 -12.24 12.74 -19.80
N VAL A 71 -11.61 11.60 -19.52
CA VAL A 71 -10.26 11.53 -18.94
C VAL A 71 -9.25 11.26 -20.05
N ARG A 72 -8.10 11.95 -20.00
CA ARG A 72 -7.01 11.75 -20.97
C ARG A 72 -6.28 10.43 -20.69
N GLU A 73 -5.84 9.74 -21.74
CA GLU A 73 -5.14 8.44 -21.65
C GLU A 73 -3.87 8.45 -20.79
N PHE A 74 -3.20 9.61 -20.72
CA PHE A 74 -1.95 9.81 -20.00
C PHE A 74 -2.11 10.67 -18.74
N ASP A 75 -3.35 10.89 -18.30
CA ASP A 75 -3.58 11.56 -17.02
C ASP A 75 -3.20 10.62 -15.87
N ARG A 76 -2.62 11.17 -14.80
CA ARG A 76 -2.31 10.42 -13.57
C ARG A 76 -3.57 9.77 -12.98
N SER A 77 -4.72 10.42 -13.17
CA SER A 77 -6.03 9.90 -12.76
C SER A 77 -6.46 8.64 -13.50
N SER A 78 -5.91 8.38 -14.70
CA SER A 78 -6.24 7.23 -15.56
C SER A 78 -5.34 6.02 -15.37
N GLU A 79 -4.21 6.22 -14.69
CA GLU A 79 -3.26 5.16 -14.41
C GLU A 79 -3.83 4.22 -13.34
N PHE A 80 -3.59 2.92 -13.54
CA PHE A 80 -3.91 1.93 -12.51
C PHE A 80 -2.81 1.99 -11.45
N THR A 81 -3.22 2.22 -10.22
CA THR A 81 -2.37 2.20 -9.04
C THR A 81 -2.93 1.17 -8.07
N GLU A 82 -2.07 0.34 -7.49
CA GLU A 82 -2.53 -0.61 -6.48
C GLU A 82 -3.19 0.13 -5.31
N PRO A 83 -4.42 -0.23 -4.93
CA PRO A 83 -5.22 0.54 -3.97
C PRO A 83 -4.69 0.48 -2.55
N GLY A 84 -4.14 -0.67 -2.17
CA GLY A 84 -3.69 -0.98 -0.83
C GLY A 84 -2.21 -1.25 -0.84
N SER A 85 -1.50 -0.69 0.13
CA SER A 85 -0.21 -1.22 0.54
C SER A 85 -0.43 -2.45 1.42
N ASN A 86 0.55 -3.35 1.43
CA ASN A 86 0.49 -4.54 2.27
C ASN A 86 1.34 -4.32 3.52
N LEU A 87 0.74 -4.48 4.69
CA LEU A 87 1.47 -4.63 5.93
C LEU A 87 1.19 -6.02 6.46
N VAL A 88 2.20 -6.89 6.35
CA VAL A 88 2.08 -8.31 6.75
C VAL A 88 3.06 -8.62 7.86
N ILE A 89 2.57 -9.26 8.93
CA ILE A 89 3.41 -9.99 9.88
C ILE A 89 3.47 -11.43 9.40
N SER A 90 4.69 -11.90 9.09
CA SER A 90 4.93 -13.27 8.67
C SER A 90 5.45 -14.10 9.83
N GLY A 91 5.03 -15.37 9.91
CA GLY A 91 5.58 -16.33 10.88
C GLY A 91 5.05 -16.18 12.31
N LEU A 92 3.82 -15.68 12.48
CA LEU A 92 3.19 -15.59 13.79
C LEU A 92 2.79 -16.98 14.31
N LEU A 93 3.43 -17.42 15.39
CA LEU A 93 3.16 -18.72 15.99
C LEU A 93 1.90 -18.68 16.83
N CYS A 94 0.95 -19.58 16.59
CA CYS A 94 -0.17 -19.79 17.48
C CYS A 94 0.25 -20.64 18.68
N GLU A 95 0.17 -20.10 19.90
CA GLU A 95 0.53 -20.77 21.16
C GLU A 95 -0.21 -22.10 21.40
N TYR A 96 -1.39 -22.26 20.79
CA TYR A 96 -2.27 -23.40 21.05
C TYR A 96 -2.10 -24.54 20.05
N CYS A 97 -1.99 -24.23 18.76
CA CYS A 97 -1.93 -25.25 17.71
C CYS A 97 -0.58 -25.31 16.99
N PHE A 98 0.38 -24.48 17.42
CA PHE A 98 1.73 -24.34 16.85
C PHE A 98 1.75 -24.12 15.34
N PHE A 99 0.65 -23.61 14.78
CA PHE A 99 0.56 -23.25 13.38
C PHE A 99 1.15 -21.87 13.18
N MET A 100 1.96 -21.70 12.13
CA MET A 100 2.47 -20.40 11.71
C MET A 100 1.44 -19.70 10.84
N ASN A 101 1.12 -18.46 11.19
CA ASN A 101 0.13 -17.64 10.51
C ASN A 101 0.82 -16.40 9.95
N ASN A 102 0.34 -15.94 8.80
CA ASN A 102 0.68 -14.64 8.27
C ASN A 102 -0.56 -13.76 8.42
N ILE A 103 -0.42 -12.60 9.03
CA ILE A 103 -1.52 -11.65 9.23
C ILE A 103 -1.26 -10.45 8.34
N ASP A 104 -2.18 -10.19 7.41
CA ASP A 104 -2.23 -8.95 6.65
C ASP A 104 -3.19 -7.98 7.34
N PHE A 105 -2.71 -6.78 7.63
CA PHE A 105 -3.49 -5.73 8.30
C PHE A 105 -4.29 -4.88 7.31
N CYS A 106 -3.88 -4.85 6.04
CA CYS A 106 -4.46 -4.00 5.01
C CYS A 106 -5.50 -4.73 4.16
N GLN A 107 -5.40 -6.05 4.08
CA GLN A 107 -6.34 -6.90 3.33
C GLN A 107 -7.40 -7.51 4.25
N GLY A 108 -8.68 -7.24 3.99
CA GLY A 108 -9.77 -8.09 4.46
C GLY A 108 -10.66 -7.57 5.60
N GLY A 109 -10.50 -6.33 6.08
CA GLY A 109 -11.48 -5.65 6.95
C GLY A 109 -11.90 -6.39 8.24
N THR A 110 -11.24 -7.49 8.57
CA THR A 110 -11.57 -8.32 9.72
C THR A 110 -10.98 -7.69 10.97
N THR A 111 -11.85 -7.26 11.86
CA THR A 111 -11.54 -6.70 13.19
C THR A 111 -11.00 -7.74 14.18
N HIS A 112 -10.87 -9.00 13.77
CA HIS A 112 -10.50 -10.11 14.65
C HIS A 112 -9.33 -10.90 14.08
N PHE A 113 -8.15 -10.72 14.67
CA PHE A 113 -6.96 -11.51 14.35
C PHE A 113 -7.09 -12.89 14.97
N SER A 114 -7.35 -13.90 14.13
CA SER A 114 -7.54 -15.28 14.58
C SER A 114 -6.66 -16.25 13.81
N CYS A 115 -6.26 -17.34 14.45
CA CYS A 115 -5.46 -18.38 13.80
C CYS A 115 -6.28 -19.08 12.70
N ALA A 116 -5.69 -19.25 11.50
CA ALA A 116 -6.34 -19.89 10.37
C ALA A 116 -6.79 -21.33 10.65
N LYS A 117 -6.08 -22.04 11.54
CA LYS A 117 -6.35 -23.45 11.87
C LYS A 117 -7.35 -23.64 13.02
N CYS A 118 -7.09 -23.03 14.17
CA CYS A 118 -7.90 -23.25 15.37
C CYS A 118 -8.92 -22.13 15.65
N GLN A 119 -8.91 -21.05 14.85
CA GLN A 119 -9.81 -19.89 14.96
C GLN A 119 -9.76 -19.19 16.32
N ARG A 120 -8.70 -19.41 17.09
CA ARG A 120 -8.47 -18.69 18.34
C ARG A 120 -7.87 -17.33 18.06
N SER A 121 -8.33 -16.32 18.79
CA SER A 121 -7.81 -14.96 18.71
C SER A 121 -6.36 -14.88 19.18
N PHE A 122 -5.56 -14.09 18.48
CA PHE A 122 -4.24 -13.67 18.94
C PHE A 122 -4.35 -12.55 19.98
N ASP A 123 -3.35 -12.43 20.84
CA ASP A 123 -3.22 -11.29 21.73
C ASP A 123 -2.84 -10.04 20.92
N TYR A 124 -3.64 -8.98 21.06
CA TYR A 124 -3.39 -7.70 20.41
C TYR A 124 -2.07 -7.06 20.88
N THR A 125 -1.65 -7.31 22.12
CA THR A 125 -0.37 -6.81 22.67
C THR A 125 0.81 -7.41 21.90
N LEU A 126 0.78 -8.72 21.68
CA LEU A 126 1.80 -9.45 20.94
C LEU A 126 1.84 -9.02 19.46
N ILE A 127 0.68 -8.77 18.87
CA ILE A 127 0.58 -8.19 17.52
C ILE A 127 1.26 -6.81 17.47
N GLN A 128 0.95 -5.93 18.43
CA GLN A 128 1.55 -4.60 18.49
C GLN A 128 3.08 -4.67 18.66
N GLU A 129 3.57 -5.54 19.52
CA GLU A 129 5.00 -5.77 19.72
C GLU A 129 5.69 -6.20 18.41
N HIS A 130 5.11 -7.16 17.68
CA HIS A 130 5.64 -7.57 16.37
C HIS A 130 5.67 -6.44 15.35
N LEU A 131 4.63 -5.60 15.31
CA LEU A 131 4.61 -4.42 14.42
C LEU A 131 5.71 -3.43 14.79
N ILE A 132 5.94 -3.19 16.09
CA ILE A 132 7.01 -2.31 16.55
C ILE A 132 8.38 -2.87 16.18
N TYR A 133 8.66 -4.16 16.42
CA TYR A 133 9.92 -4.76 16.00
C TYR A 133 10.15 -4.68 14.51
N LYS A 134 9.10 -4.90 13.70
CA LYS A 134 9.21 -4.79 12.25
C LYS A 134 9.52 -3.36 11.82
N LEU A 135 8.85 -2.37 12.42
CA LEU A 135 9.10 -0.97 12.17
C LEU A 135 10.53 -0.55 12.55
N LEU A 136 11.01 -0.97 13.72
CA LEU A 136 12.38 -0.70 14.16
C LEU A 136 13.39 -1.34 13.22
N ALA A 137 13.16 -2.58 12.78
CA ALA A 137 14.02 -3.26 11.82
C ALA A 137 14.06 -2.54 10.45
N GLU A 138 12.94 -1.97 9.99
CA GLU A 138 12.89 -1.14 8.77
C GLU A 138 13.71 0.15 8.94
N ILE A 139 13.63 0.80 10.09
CA ILE A 139 14.41 2.01 10.40
C ILE A 139 15.90 1.68 10.52
N ASP A 140 16.25 0.62 11.23
CA ASP A 140 17.64 0.16 11.36
C ASP A 140 18.24 -0.17 10.00
N SER A 141 17.46 -0.81 9.12
CA SER A 141 17.87 -1.07 7.73
C SER A 141 18.13 0.22 6.95
N TYR A 142 17.34 1.27 7.17
CA TYR A 142 17.57 2.59 6.57
C TYR A 142 18.79 3.31 7.14
N LEU A 143 19.04 3.20 8.44
CA LEU A 143 20.19 3.84 9.10
C LEU A 143 21.51 3.14 8.77
N THR A 144 21.48 1.81 8.60
CA THR A 144 22.64 0.98 8.29
C THR A 144 22.82 0.71 6.80
N GLN A 145 22.02 1.37 5.95
CA GLN A 145 22.04 1.17 4.51
C GLN A 145 23.40 1.48 3.88
N ASP A 146 23.72 0.78 2.79
CA ASP A 146 24.85 1.12 1.96
C ASP A 146 24.58 2.39 1.14
N LEU A 147 25.66 3.11 0.82
CA LEU A 147 25.64 4.22 -0.11
C LEU A 147 26.10 3.76 -1.50
N ARG A 148 25.37 4.20 -2.52
CA ARG A 148 25.63 3.93 -3.93
C ARG A 148 26.04 5.21 -4.64
N CYS A 149 27.01 5.12 -5.55
CA CYS A 149 27.34 6.28 -6.39
C CYS A 149 26.25 6.52 -7.45
N SER A 150 25.85 7.78 -7.62
CA SER A 150 24.86 8.18 -8.63
C SER A 150 25.29 7.93 -10.08
N ARG A 151 26.60 7.96 -10.36
CA ARG A 151 27.16 7.80 -11.72
C ARG A 151 27.57 6.36 -12.05
N CYS A 152 28.48 5.79 -11.26
CA CYS A 152 29.05 4.47 -11.55
C CYS A 152 28.34 3.33 -10.83
N HIS A 153 27.42 3.64 -9.92
CA HIS A 153 26.64 2.67 -9.16
C HIS A 153 27.44 1.70 -8.31
N LYS A 154 28.72 1.99 -8.08
CA LYS A 154 29.57 1.27 -7.12
C LYS A 154 29.08 1.53 -5.70
N ILE A 155 29.15 0.51 -4.86
CA ILE A 155 28.87 0.61 -3.42
C ILE A 155 30.08 1.22 -2.72
N ARG A 156 29.81 2.10 -1.76
CA ARG A 156 30.83 2.74 -0.93
C ARG A 156 31.48 1.69 -0.01
N GLN A 157 32.80 1.58 -0.05
CA GLN A 157 33.55 0.62 0.77
C GLN A 157 34.25 1.27 1.96
N ASP A 158 34.33 2.61 1.98
CA ASP A 158 35.08 3.38 2.97
C ASP A 158 34.16 4.41 3.66
N SER A 159 34.46 4.77 4.90
CA SER A 159 33.58 5.65 5.69
C SER A 159 33.88 7.15 5.54
N MET A 160 35.02 7.53 4.94
CA MET A 160 35.51 8.91 4.94
C MET A 160 35.42 9.62 3.59
N SER A 161 35.30 8.91 2.46
CA SER A 161 35.20 9.53 1.13
C SER A 161 33.95 10.41 0.98
N PRO A 162 34.07 11.73 0.74
CA PRO A 162 32.91 12.58 0.51
C PRO A 162 32.25 12.32 -0.86
N HIS A 163 33.05 11.84 -1.83
CA HIS A 163 32.63 11.54 -3.20
C HIS A 163 33.26 10.25 -3.68
N CYS A 164 32.65 9.63 -4.70
CA CYS A 164 33.21 8.46 -5.37
C CYS A 164 34.44 8.86 -6.23
N ASP A 165 35.31 7.88 -6.53
CA ASP A 165 36.46 8.04 -7.44
C ASP A 165 36.09 8.62 -8.82
N CYS A 166 34.84 8.43 -9.27
CA CYS A 166 34.31 8.99 -10.50
C CYS A 166 33.73 10.43 -10.36
N SER A 167 34.01 11.09 -9.23
CA SER A 167 33.47 12.38 -8.83
C SER A 167 31.93 12.43 -8.77
N GLY A 168 31.30 11.27 -8.56
CA GLY A 168 29.86 11.17 -8.32
C GLY A 168 29.53 11.33 -6.84
N ALA A 169 28.33 11.85 -6.55
CA ALA A 169 27.80 11.93 -5.19
C ALA A 169 27.38 10.54 -4.68
N TRP A 170 27.45 10.36 -3.37
CA TRP A 170 26.92 9.20 -2.67
C TRP A 170 25.43 9.41 -2.38
N GLU A 171 24.61 8.45 -2.76
CA GLU A 171 23.17 8.42 -2.56
C GLU A 171 22.79 7.15 -1.78
N GLY A 172 21.73 7.22 -0.97
CA GLY A 172 21.21 6.06 -0.24
C GLY A 172 20.67 4.99 -1.19
N THR A 173 20.79 3.74 -0.79
CA THR A 173 20.14 2.60 -1.48
C THR A 173 18.64 2.55 -1.18
N ILE A 174 18.22 3.00 -0.01
CA ILE A 174 16.84 3.11 0.45
C ILE A 174 16.48 4.59 0.51
N SER A 175 15.40 4.98 -0.18
CA SER A 175 14.95 6.36 -0.18
C SER A 175 14.24 6.73 1.13
N SER A 176 14.43 7.95 1.61
CA SER A 176 13.70 8.47 2.78
C SER A 176 12.18 8.50 2.52
N GLU A 177 11.77 8.70 1.27
CA GLU A 177 10.36 8.70 0.87
C GLU A 177 9.70 7.33 1.05
N GLU A 178 10.42 6.23 0.78
CA GLU A 178 9.91 4.87 0.99
C GLU A 178 9.67 4.60 2.47
N VAL A 179 10.64 4.91 3.34
CA VAL A 179 10.50 4.75 4.79
C VAL A 179 9.33 5.59 5.31
N HIS A 180 9.21 6.83 4.84
CA HIS A 180 8.11 7.71 5.24
C HIS A 180 6.74 7.18 4.77
N LYS A 181 6.66 6.54 3.60
CA LYS A 181 5.44 5.84 3.14
C LYS A 181 5.13 4.64 4.05
N SER A 182 6.12 3.83 4.42
CA SER A 182 5.94 2.73 5.37
C SER A 182 5.40 3.23 6.70
N CYS A 183 6.03 4.24 7.32
CA CYS A 183 5.57 4.79 8.60
C CYS A 183 4.12 5.32 8.54
N LYS A 184 3.70 5.89 7.40
CA LYS A 184 2.29 6.28 7.20
C LYS A 184 1.34 5.10 7.26
N ILE A 185 1.72 3.96 6.67
CA ILE A 185 0.90 2.73 6.70
C ILE A 185 0.79 2.21 8.14
N TYR A 186 1.92 2.14 8.88
CA TYR A 186 1.89 1.77 10.30
C TYR A 186 0.95 2.68 11.10
N LYS A 187 0.99 4.00 10.86
CA LYS A 187 0.10 4.96 11.52
C LYS A 187 -1.38 4.71 11.18
N GLN A 188 -1.71 4.46 9.91
CA GLN A 188 -3.07 4.14 9.48
C GLN A 188 -3.59 2.85 10.13
N VAL A 189 -2.77 1.80 10.16
CA VAL A 189 -3.10 0.53 10.83
C VAL A 189 -3.34 0.76 12.31
N ALA A 190 -2.46 1.52 12.97
CA ALA A 190 -2.57 1.78 14.39
C ALA A 190 -3.83 2.59 14.75
N GLN A 191 -4.23 3.54 13.90
CA GLN A 191 -5.47 4.31 14.06
C GLN A 191 -6.73 3.50 13.75
N PHE A 192 -6.65 2.52 12.84
CA PHE A 192 -7.82 1.72 12.44
C PHE A 192 -8.16 0.64 13.48
N PHE A 193 -7.14 0.06 14.13
CA PHE A 193 -7.30 -1.02 15.11
C PHE A 193 -7.09 -0.56 16.57
N ASP A 194 -6.96 0.76 16.82
CA ASP A 194 -6.71 1.35 18.14
C ASP A 194 -5.48 0.76 18.87
N PHE A 195 -4.34 0.73 18.17
CA PHE A 195 -3.06 0.25 18.72
C PHE A 195 -2.25 1.37 19.37
N ASP A 196 -2.51 1.62 20.65
CA ASP A 196 -1.87 2.68 21.43
C ASP A 196 -0.34 2.55 21.52
N LEU A 197 0.18 1.32 21.72
CA LEU A 197 1.62 1.09 21.87
C LEU A 197 2.37 1.44 20.58
N LEU A 198 1.81 1.04 19.44
CA LEU A 198 2.37 1.33 18.12
C LEU A 198 2.29 2.82 17.78
N LEU A 199 1.19 3.50 18.15
CA LEU A 199 1.07 4.95 17.97
C LEU A 199 2.10 5.73 18.80
N ASN A 200 2.32 5.33 20.05
CA ASN A 200 3.32 5.95 20.90
C ASN A 200 4.74 5.75 20.34
N ALA A 201 5.08 4.52 19.95
CA ALA A 201 6.37 4.23 19.33
C ALA A 201 6.60 5.04 18.03
N LEU A 202 5.56 5.21 17.20
CA LEU A 202 5.63 6.08 16.03
C LEU A 202 5.87 7.54 16.40
N ASN A 203 5.19 8.06 17.42
CA ASN A 203 5.34 9.45 17.85
C ASN A 203 6.76 9.73 18.38
N ASP A 204 7.35 8.79 19.13
CA ASP A 204 8.72 8.90 19.65
C ASP A 204 9.78 8.96 18.54
N ILE A 205 9.48 8.43 17.36
CA ILE A 205 10.37 8.43 16.19
C ILE A 205 10.25 9.73 15.39
N TYR A 206 9.09 10.38 15.45
CA TYR A 206 8.84 11.67 14.79
C TYR A 206 9.19 12.89 15.66
N SER A 207 9.38 12.72 16.97
CA SER A 207 9.78 13.77 17.92
C SER A 207 11.27 14.06 17.87
#